data_AF-A0A944RG51-F1
#
_entry.id   AF-A0A944RG51-F1
#
_cell.length_a   1.000
_cell.length_b   1.000
_cell.length_c   1.000
_cell.angle_alpha   90.00
_cell.angle_beta   90.00
_cell.angle_gamma   90.00
#
_symmetry.space_group_name_H-M   'P 1'
#
loop_
_entity.id
_entity.type
_entity.pdbx_description
1 polymer ?
#
loop_
_entity_poly.entity_id
_entity_poly.type
_entity_poly.pdbx_seq_one_letter_code
_entity_poly.pdbx_strand_id
1 'polypeptide(L)'
;ETPLTKDLNNLSGYPRFNAPVSLADDLVDIGYDACSTASNHVLDQWLSGAETTAQAFIDAGLGQTGISVTERDAYSPVTYDANGISVGHVSASFGFNGMPVPADTPWLVLDLEVDALLAAARRTRAVGAEFVVLSLHWGIEYRTAPTETQRQLAETLLSDPDVDLIIGHHAHVVQSVGMVGDEYVVYGLGNFLSNQSASCCAVGTQDGVMVVVNLLETADGVRAQEVAVTPTRVARSDGYRIRDVGASLSENPDSTELQNSWVRTMERLNAEDLGWGAPVATCGALTC
;
A
#
# COMPACT_ATOMS: atom_id res chain seq x y z
N GLU A 1 -6.72 -4.19 -3.30
CA GLU A 1 -7.68 -4.38 -2.19
C GLU A 1 -8.91 -5.18 -2.61
N THR A 2 -9.62 -4.76 -3.67
CA THR A 2 -10.84 -5.42 -4.16
C THR A 2 -10.55 -6.75 -4.91
N PRO A 3 -11.29 -7.85 -4.63
CA PRO A 3 -11.22 -9.07 -5.41
C PRO A 3 -11.70 -8.90 -6.86
N LEU A 4 -11.19 -9.76 -7.74
CA LEU A 4 -11.47 -9.73 -9.18
C LEU A 4 -12.32 -10.92 -9.65
N THR A 5 -13.14 -10.71 -10.67
CA THR A 5 -14.02 -11.71 -11.30
C THR A 5 -14.02 -11.64 -12.82
N LYS A 6 -14.16 -12.82 -13.46
CA LYS A 6 -14.43 -12.95 -14.90
C LYS A 6 -15.92 -12.79 -15.23
N ASP A 7 -16.81 -12.93 -14.24
CA ASP A 7 -18.26 -12.77 -14.41
C ASP A 7 -18.69 -11.31 -14.19
N LEU A 8 -18.87 -10.58 -15.29
CA LEU A 8 -19.30 -9.18 -15.28
C LEU A 8 -20.76 -8.99 -14.83
N ASN A 9 -21.55 -10.05 -14.66
CA ASN A 9 -22.90 -9.97 -14.11
C ASN A 9 -22.90 -9.99 -12.57
N ASN A 10 -21.76 -10.31 -11.95
CA ASN A 10 -21.61 -10.41 -10.50
C ASN A 10 -20.66 -9.34 -9.93
N LEU A 11 -20.60 -8.17 -10.57
CA LEU A 11 -19.87 -7.02 -10.05
C LEU A 11 -20.60 -6.43 -8.84
N SER A 12 -19.85 -6.04 -7.82
CA SER A 12 -20.44 -5.51 -6.59
C SER A 12 -19.52 -4.49 -5.89
N GLY A 13 -20.16 -3.54 -5.21
CA GLY A 13 -19.51 -2.59 -4.33
C GLY A 13 -19.65 -2.98 -2.85
N TYR A 14 -19.51 -2.00 -1.97
CA TYR A 14 -19.66 -2.19 -0.53
C TYR A 14 -20.98 -2.91 -0.18
N PRO A 15 -21.00 -3.87 0.76
CA PRO A 15 -19.90 -4.27 1.65
C PRO A 15 -19.02 -5.43 1.16
N ARG A 16 -19.34 -6.04 0.00
CA ARG A 16 -18.57 -7.16 -0.55
C ARG A 16 -18.19 -6.86 -1.98
N PHE A 17 -16.95 -6.52 -2.21
CA PHE A 17 -16.48 -6.02 -3.48
C PHE A 17 -16.22 -7.14 -4.48
N ASN A 18 -16.44 -6.84 -5.76
CA ASN A 18 -16.08 -7.70 -6.87
C ASN A 18 -15.89 -6.85 -8.12
N ALA A 19 -14.66 -6.77 -8.63
CA ALA A 19 -14.29 -5.95 -9.79
C ALA A 19 -13.92 -6.81 -11.01
N PRO A 20 -13.95 -6.26 -12.24
CA PRO A 20 -13.53 -7.00 -13.42
C PRO A 20 -12.05 -7.39 -13.39
N VAL A 21 -11.70 -8.58 -13.86
CA VAL A 21 -10.28 -8.99 -14.02
C VAL A 21 -9.47 -8.12 -14.96
N SER A 22 -10.11 -7.39 -15.88
CA SER A 22 -9.42 -6.45 -16.78
C SER A 22 -8.67 -5.34 -16.02
N LEU A 23 -9.01 -5.12 -14.74
CA LEU A 23 -8.24 -4.22 -13.90
C LEU A 23 -6.77 -4.65 -13.76
N ALA A 24 -6.46 -5.95 -13.80
CA ALA A 24 -5.08 -6.42 -13.75
C ALA A 24 -4.31 -6.04 -15.03
N ASP A 25 -4.95 -6.19 -16.20
CA ASP A 25 -4.38 -5.76 -17.48
C ASP A 25 -4.16 -4.23 -17.51
N ASP A 26 -5.17 -3.47 -17.05
CA ASP A 26 -5.07 -2.01 -16.96
C ASP A 26 -3.90 -1.59 -16.05
N LEU A 27 -3.66 -2.27 -14.92
CA LEU A 27 -2.53 -1.97 -14.03
C LEU A 27 -1.17 -2.19 -14.72
N VAL A 28 -1.03 -3.24 -15.52
CA VAL A 28 0.18 -3.48 -16.33
C VAL A 28 0.35 -2.37 -17.37
N ASP A 29 -0.71 -1.99 -18.07
CA ASP A 29 -0.68 -0.93 -19.10
C ASP A 29 -0.27 0.44 -18.52
N ILE A 30 -0.63 0.73 -17.27
CA ILE A 30 -0.25 1.97 -16.57
C ILE A 30 1.21 1.89 -16.04
N GLY A 31 1.79 0.70 -15.99
CA GLY A 31 3.20 0.47 -15.64
C GLY A 31 3.45 -0.06 -14.23
N TYR A 32 2.48 -0.75 -13.62
CA TYR A 32 2.73 -1.47 -12.37
C TYR A 32 3.49 -2.77 -12.63
N ASP A 33 4.59 -2.97 -11.92
CA ASP A 33 5.29 -4.26 -11.90
C ASP A 33 4.62 -5.28 -10.98
N ALA A 34 4.05 -4.79 -9.87
CA ALA A 34 3.37 -5.64 -8.89
C ALA A 34 2.43 -4.88 -7.94
N CYS A 35 1.63 -5.62 -7.17
CA CYS A 35 0.77 -5.08 -6.11
C CYS A 35 0.85 -5.87 -4.79
N SER A 36 0.57 -5.18 -3.68
CA SER A 36 0.12 -5.84 -2.46
C SER A 36 -1.35 -6.22 -2.57
N THR A 37 -1.68 -7.48 -2.28
CA THR A 37 -3.05 -8.00 -2.39
C THR A 37 -3.63 -8.44 -1.04
N ALA A 38 -2.82 -8.48 0.02
CA ALA A 38 -3.34 -8.77 1.36
C ALA A 38 -4.25 -7.62 1.80
N SER A 39 -5.49 -7.95 2.12
CA SER A 39 -6.48 -7.00 2.62
C SER A 39 -7.56 -7.68 3.42
N ASN A 40 -8.33 -6.89 4.16
CA ASN A 40 -9.56 -7.36 4.78
C ASN A 40 -10.64 -7.81 3.77
N HIS A 41 -10.49 -7.45 2.51
CA HIS A 41 -11.42 -7.76 1.43
C HIS A 41 -11.06 -9.00 0.61
N VAL A 42 -9.92 -9.66 0.88
CA VAL A 42 -9.50 -10.89 0.15
C VAL A 42 -10.62 -11.93 0.10
N LEU A 43 -11.41 -12.05 1.18
CA LEU A 43 -12.47 -13.06 1.30
C LEU A 43 -13.87 -12.56 0.93
N ASP A 44 -14.05 -11.36 0.38
CA ASP A 44 -15.39 -10.84 0.05
C ASP A 44 -16.18 -11.76 -0.91
N GLN A 45 -15.46 -12.46 -1.80
CA GLN A 45 -15.99 -13.47 -2.73
C GLN A 45 -15.54 -14.89 -2.35
N TRP A 46 -15.27 -15.11 -1.06
CA TRP A 46 -14.78 -16.37 -0.49
C TRP A 46 -13.43 -16.81 -1.09
N LEU A 47 -13.03 -18.06 -0.83
CA LEU A 47 -11.79 -18.63 -1.36
C LEU A 47 -11.69 -18.50 -2.89
N SER A 48 -12.80 -18.76 -3.61
CA SER A 48 -12.85 -18.65 -5.07
C SER A 48 -12.52 -17.24 -5.58
N GLY A 49 -12.86 -16.20 -4.80
CA GLY A 49 -12.51 -14.82 -5.10
C GLY A 49 -11.02 -14.55 -5.01
N ALA A 50 -10.40 -15.04 -3.92
CA ALA A 50 -8.97 -14.94 -3.71
C ALA A 50 -8.21 -15.68 -4.83
N GLU A 51 -8.62 -16.91 -5.15
CA GLU A 51 -8.03 -17.72 -6.24
C GLU A 51 -8.19 -17.03 -7.60
N THR A 52 -9.38 -16.52 -7.91
CA THR A 52 -9.63 -15.80 -9.19
C THR A 52 -8.78 -14.54 -9.28
N THR A 53 -8.61 -13.83 -8.17
CA THR A 53 -7.76 -12.63 -8.09
C THR A 53 -6.30 -12.99 -8.34
N ALA A 54 -5.76 -13.97 -7.63
CA ALA A 54 -4.38 -14.41 -7.82
C ALA A 54 -4.12 -14.90 -9.26
N GLN A 55 -5.07 -15.66 -9.83
CA GLN A 55 -4.97 -16.12 -11.21
C GLN A 55 -5.03 -14.96 -12.22
N ALA A 56 -5.83 -13.92 -11.97
CA ALA A 56 -5.90 -12.75 -12.85
C ALA A 56 -4.55 -12.00 -12.92
N PHE A 57 -3.85 -11.89 -11.79
CA PHE A 57 -2.50 -11.31 -11.75
C PHE A 57 -1.49 -12.15 -12.54
N ILE A 58 -1.54 -13.49 -12.38
CA ILE A 58 -0.71 -14.42 -13.16
C ILE A 58 -1.01 -14.31 -14.67
N ASP A 59 -2.29 -14.31 -15.05
CA ASP A 59 -2.76 -14.23 -16.44
C ASP A 59 -2.27 -12.91 -17.10
N ALA A 60 -2.28 -11.79 -16.36
CA ALA A 60 -1.83 -10.48 -16.82
C ALA A 60 -0.30 -10.32 -16.81
N GLY A 61 0.45 -11.21 -16.16
CA GLY A 61 1.89 -11.06 -15.94
C GLY A 61 2.25 -9.99 -14.89
N LEU A 62 1.31 -9.66 -14.01
CA LEU A 62 1.47 -8.68 -12.92
C LEU A 62 1.92 -9.40 -11.64
N GLY A 63 3.01 -8.96 -11.02
CA GLY A 63 3.47 -9.52 -9.75
C GLY A 63 2.47 -9.25 -8.61
N GLN A 64 2.42 -10.13 -7.62
CA GLN A 64 1.69 -9.84 -6.39
C GLN A 64 2.27 -10.56 -5.19
N THR A 65 2.13 -9.92 -4.02
CA THR A 65 2.30 -10.56 -2.72
C THR A 65 1.04 -10.34 -1.88
N GLY A 66 0.59 -11.36 -1.18
CA GLY A 66 -0.49 -11.26 -0.21
C GLY A 66 -1.48 -12.43 -0.27
N ILE A 67 -1.93 -12.80 -1.46
CA ILE A 67 -2.80 -13.98 -1.67
C ILE A 67 -1.94 -15.17 -2.10
N SER A 68 -2.01 -16.26 -1.34
CA SER A 68 -1.28 -17.51 -1.58
C SER A 68 -2.26 -18.67 -1.81
N VAL A 69 -2.43 -19.09 -3.06
CA VAL A 69 -3.38 -20.16 -3.41
C VAL A 69 -2.92 -21.51 -2.87
N THR A 70 -1.61 -21.75 -2.83
CA THR A 70 -1.01 -22.96 -2.26
C THR A 70 -0.08 -22.62 -1.08
N GLU A 71 0.17 -23.61 -0.23
CA GLU A 71 1.14 -23.48 0.87
C GLU A 71 2.53 -23.08 0.35
N ARG A 72 2.92 -23.63 -0.80
CA ARG A 72 4.18 -23.28 -1.45
C ARG A 72 4.24 -21.79 -1.81
N ASP A 73 3.14 -21.22 -2.28
CA ASP A 73 3.10 -19.80 -2.67
C ASP A 73 3.34 -18.91 -1.44
N ALA A 74 2.79 -19.26 -0.28
CA ALA A 74 2.96 -18.51 0.97
C ALA A 74 4.41 -18.48 1.49
N TYR A 75 5.25 -19.43 1.04
CA TYR A 75 6.66 -19.49 1.39
C TYR A 75 7.59 -19.09 0.23
N SER A 76 7.05 -18.62 -0.90
CA SER A 76 7.82 -18.19 -2.07
C SER A 76 7.96 -16.66 -2.06
N PRO A 77 9.15 -16.11 -1.77
CA PRO A 77 9.35 -14.67 -1.76
C PRO A 77 9.12 -14.06 -3.15
N VAL A 78 8.63 -12.82 -3.15
CA VAL A 78 8.47 -12.03 -4.38
C VAL A 78 9.53 -10.94 -4.38
N THR A 79 10.28 -10.85 -5.48
CA THR A 79 11.35 -9.86 -5.68
C THR A 79 11.18 -9.16 -7.02
N TYR A 80 11.58 -7.89 -7.08
CA TYR A 80 11.55 -7.05 -8.27
C TYR A 80 12.92 -6.39 -8.47
N ASP A 81 13.25 -6.03 -9.71
CA ASP A 81 14.46 -5.28 -10.01
C ASP A 81 14.16 -3.78 -9.99
N ALA A 82 14.83 -3.05 -9.10
CA ALA A 82 14.81 -1.59 -9.05
C ALA A 82 16.16 -1.06 -9.56
N ASN A 83 16.34 -1.06 -10.88
CA ASN A 83 17.55 -0.58 -11.54
C ASN A 83 18.82 -1.31 -11.06
N GLY A 84 18.75 -2.65 -11.01
CA GLY A 84 19.83 -3.52 -10.57
C GLY A 84 19.83 -3.87 -9.06
N ILE A 85 18.98 -3.22 -8.26
CA ILE A 85 18.77 -3.56 -6.84
C ILE A 85 17.61 -4.55 -6.73
N SER A 86 17.84 -5.71 -6.12
CA SER A 86 16.77 -6.68 -5.86
C SER A 86 15.91 -6.27 -4.66
N VAL A 87 14.67 -5.86 -4.90
CA VAL A 87 13.70 -5.46 -3.88
C VAL A 87 12.73 -6.60 -3.58
N GLY A 88 12.77 -7.13 -2.37
CA GLY A 88 11.81 -8.09 -1.85
C GLY A 88 10.56 -7.43 -1.27
N HIS A 89 9.40 -8.07 -1.43
CA HIS A 89 8.12 -7.52 -0.98
C HIS A 89 7.28 -8.59 -0.28
N VAL A 90 6.87 -8.28 0.95
CA VAL A 90 5.98 -9.11 1.76
C VAL A 90 4.72 -8.29 2.03
N SER A 91 3.55 -8.92 1.94
CA SER A 91 2.28 -8.27 2.24
C SER A 91 1.44 -9.10 3.20
N ALA A 92 0.80 -8.43 4.15
CA ALA A 92 0.05 -9.07 5.23
C ALA A 92 -1.17 -8.24 5.65
N SER A 93 -2.13 -8.88 6.33
CA SER A 93 -3.38 -8.25 6.75
C SER A 93 -3.81 -8.62 8.17
N PHE A 94 -4.43 -7.67 8.87
CA PHE A 94 -4.89 -7.87 10.25
C PHE A 94 -6.11 -8.81 10.38
N GLY A 95 -6.86 -9.05 9.30
CA GLY A 95 -8.08 -9.87 9.34
C GLY A 95 -9.03 -9.55 8.18
N PHE A 96 -10.19 -10.24 8.11
CA PHE A 96 -11.02 -10.32 6.89
C PHE A 96 -12.50 -9.97 7.12
N ASN A 97 -12.78 -8.83 7.77
CA ASN A 97 -14.15 -8.36 8.03
C ASN A 97 -15.07 -9.38 8.74
N GLY A 98 -14.49 -10.17 9.65
CA GLY A 98 -15.19 -11.21 10.41
C GLY A 98 -15.38 -12.53 9.66
N MET A 99 -14.87 -12.64 8.43
CA MET A 99 -14.84 -13.89 7.68
C MET A 99 -13.64 -14.73 8.13
N PRO A 100 -13.83 -16.01 8.50
CA PRO A 100 -12.72 -16.88 8.87
C PRO A 100 -11.94 -17.30 7.63
N VAL A 101 -10.62 -17.40 7.75
CA VAL A 101 -9.80 -18.10 6.76
C VAL A 101 -10.23 -19.57 6.73
N PRO A 102 -10.46 -20.17 5.54
CA PRO A 102 -10.77 -21.59 5.43
C PRO A 102 -9.69 -22.45 6.10
N ALA A 103 -10.10 -23.43 6.92
CA ALA A 103 -9.19 -24.22 7.75
C ALA A 103 -8.23 -25.12 6.95
N ASP A 104 -8.58 -25.42 5.71
CA ASP A 104 -7.80 -26.18 4.74
C ASP A 104 -6.79 -25.32 3.96
N THR A 105 -6.88 -23.99 4.06
CA THR A 105 -5.94 -23.05 3.44
C THR A 105 -5.43 -22.00 4.45
N PRO A 106 -4.84 -22.40 5.59
CA PRO A 106 -4.37 -21.45 6.61
C PRO A 106 -3.26 -20.51 6.11
N TRP A 107 -2.61 -20.85 5.01
CA TRP A 107 -1.56 -20.07 4.34
C TRP A 107 -2.09 -18.97 3.41
N LEU A 108 -3.42 -18.87 3.21
CA LEU A 108 -4.02 -18.03 2.15
C LEU A 108 -3.54 -16.57 2.18
N VAL A 109 -3.40 -16.00 3.38
CA VAL A 109 -2.90 -14.64 3.60
C VAL A 109 -2.07 -14.64 4.88
N LEU A 110 -0.92 -13.97 4.85
CA LEU A 110 -0.08 -13.76 6.03
C LEU A 110 -0.76 -12.77 6.99
N ASP A 111 -0.79 -13.10 8.28
CA ASP A 111 -1.29 -12.22 9.33
C ASP A 111 -0.23 -11.22 9.81
N LEU A 112 -0.58 -10.35 10.76
CA LEU A 112 0.32 -9.35 11.32
C LEU A 112 1.11 -9.85 12.54
N GLU A 113 1.23 -11.16 12.74
CA GLU A 113 2.04 -11.70 13.83
C GLU A 113 3.53 -11.45 13.58
N VAL A 114 4.21 -10.88 14.58
CA VAL A 114 5.60 -10.40 14.46
C VAL A 114 6.53 -11.51 13.97
N ASP A 115 6.49 -12.68 14.60
CA ASP A 115 7.38 -13.79 14.26
C ASP A 115 7.16 -14.28 12.82
N ALA A 116 5.90 -14.25 12.34
CA ALA A 116 5.55 -14.68 10.99
C ALA A 116 6.06 -13.69 9.94
N LEU A 117 5.91 -12.38 10.20
CA LEU A 117 6.43 -11.30 9.35
C LEU A 117 7.95 -11.32 9.27
N LEU A 118 8.65 -11.43 10.42
CA LEU A 118 10.11 -11.50 10.44
C LEU A 118 10.64 -12.79 9.78
N ALA A 119 9.94 -13.91 9.94
CA ALA A 119 10.28 -15.13 9.21
C ALA A 119 10.09 -14.98 7.69
N ALA A 120 9.08 -14.24 7.24
CA ALA A 120 8.88 -13.92 5.83
C ALA A 120 9.99 -13.02 5.30
N ALA A 121 10.34 -11.95 6.02
CA ALA A 121 11.44 -11.04 5.69
C ALA A 121 12.78 -11.80 5.54
N ARG A 122 13.12 -12.66 6.51
CA ARG A 122 14.30 -13.55 6.45
C ARG A 122 14.33 -14.45 5.23
N ARG A 123 13.19 -15.06 4.85
CA ARG A 123 13.11 -15.89 3.64
C ARG A 123 13.36 -15.05 2.39
N THR A 124 12.83 -13.83 2.35
CA THR A 124 13.04 -12.88 1.26
C THR A 124 14.50 -12.46 1.13
N ARG A 125 15.19 -12.18 2.25
CA ARG A 125 16.65 -11.97 2.26
C ARG A 125 17.43 -13.18 1.78
N ALA A 126 17.05 -14.39 2.22
CA ALA A 126 17.75 -15.62 1.88
C ALA A 126 17.75 -15.95 0.37
N VAL A 127 16.81 -15.40 -0.41
CA VAL A 127 16.79 -15.53 -1.88
C VAL A 127 17.51 -14.39 -2.61
N GLY A 128 18.17 -13.49 -1.88
CA GLY A 128 19.00 -12.43 -2.44
C GLY A 128 18.32 -11.06 -2.53
N ALA A 129 17.25 -10.79 -1.78
CA ALA A 129 16.71 -9.43 -1.69
C ALA A 129 17.66 -8.50 -0.93
N GLU A 130 18.05 -7.40 -1.57
CA GLU A 130 18.94 -6.37 -1.04
C GLU A 130 18.18 -5.26 -0.32
N PHE A 131 16.89 -5.12 -0.58
CA PHE A 131 15.97 -4.25 0.16
C PHE A 131 14.62 -4.96 0.37
N VAL A 132 14.01 -4.93 1.56
CA VAL A 132 12.78 -5.65 1.92
C VAL A 132 11.71 -4.68 2.39
N VAL A 133 10.59 -4.68 1.67
CA VAL A 133 9.39 -3.88 1.95
C VAL A 133 8.30 -4.75 2.58
N LEU A 134 7.75 -4.30 3.70
CA LEU A 134 6.53 -4.86 4.28
C LEU A 134 5.32 -3.97 3.95
N SER A 135 4.39 -4.46 3.13
CA SER A 135 3.09 -3.82 2.89
C SER A 135 2.04 -4.34 3.87
N LEU A 136 1.67 -3.51 4.85
CA LEU A 136 0.80 -3.91 5.95
C LEU A 136 -0.61 -3.31 5.80
N HIS A 137 -1.61 -4.17 5.70
CA HIS A 137 -3.00 -3.79 5.76
C HIS A 137 -3.45 -3.71 7.23
N TRP A 138 -3.45 -2.50 7.81
CA TRP A 138 -3.51 -2.31 9.27
C TRP A 138 -4.15 -0.98 9.71
N GLY A 139 -4.28 -0.79 11.03
CA GLY A 139 -4.85 0.43 11.59
C GLY A 139 -6.38 0.41 11.64
N ILE A 140 -6.98 1.60 11.65
CA ILE A 140 -8.43 1.77 11.77
C ILE A 140 -8.89 2.69 10.65
N GLU A 141 -9.92 2.27 9.91
CA GLU A 141 -10.53 3.06 8.85
C GLU A 141 -10.81 4.50 9.31
N TYR A 142 -10.45 5.45 8.44
CA TYR A 142 -10.67 6.88 8.55
C TYR A 142 -9.93 7.58 9.71
N ARG A 143 -9.13 6.86 10.49
CA ARG A 143 -8.31 7.45 11.54
C ARG A 143 -7.01 8.00 10.95
N THR A 144 -6.83 9.32 11.01
CA THR A 144 -5.66 9.99 10.42
C THR A 144 -4.39 9.85 11.25
N ALA A 145 -4.50 9.70 12.58
CA ALA A 145 -3.37 9.43 13.44
C ALA A 145 -3.09 7.91 13.49
N PRO A 146 -1.84 7.46 13.28
CA PRO A 146 -1.48 6.06 13.49
C PRO A 146 -1.83 5.61 14.90
N THR A 147 -2.36 4.40 15.02
CA THR A 147 -2.67 3.78 16.31
C THR A 147 -1.41 3.38 17.06
N GLU A 148 -1.50 3.24 18.38
CA GLU A 148 -0.39 2.74 19.19
C GLU A 148 0.09 1.35 18.73
N THR A 149 -0.84 0.46 18.35
CA THR A 149 -0.51 -0.87 17.82
C THR A 149 0.27 -0.78 16.50
N GLN A 150 -0.09 0.15 15.59
CA GLN A 150 0.70 0.37 14.37
C GLN A 150 2.12 0.82 14.69
N ARG A 151 2.30 1.72 15.66
CA ARG A 151 3.62 2.24 16.06
C ARG A 151 4.49 1.17 16.68
N GLN A 152 3.96 0.41 17.63
CA GLN A 152 4.69 -0.67 18.30
C GLN A 152 5.09 -1.78 17.32
N LEU A 153 4.19 -2.12 16.38
CA LEU A 153 4.49 -3.09 15.35
C LEU A 153 5.56 -2.55 14.38
N ALA A 154 5.47 -1.29 13.96
CA ALA A 154 6.50 -0.65 13.13
C ALA A 154 7.86 -0.64 13.83
N GLU A 155 7.91 -0.24 15.10
CA GLU A 155 9.13 -0.19 15.91
C GLU A 155 9.77 -1.58 16.02
N THR A 156 8.96 -2.60 16.29
CA THR A 156 9.45 -3.99 16.43
C THR A 156 10.00 -4.53 15.12
N LEU A 157 9.28 -4.32 14.00
CA LEU A 157 9.66 -4.87 12.70
C LEU A 157 10.87 -4.15 12.10
N LEU A 158 10.91 -2.82 12.15
CA LEU A 158 12.03 -2.02 11.61
C LEU A 158 13.29 -2.07 12.47
N SER A 159 13.21 -2.61 13.69
CA SER A 159 14.39 -2.91 14.50
C SER A 159 15.09 -4.20 14.08
N ASP A 160 14.47 -5.03 13.22
CA ASP A 160 15.07 -6.25 12.69
C ASP A 160 15.84 -5.94 11.38
N PRO A 161 17.08 -6.42 11.22
CA PRO A 161 17.92 -6.08 10.06
C PRO A 161 17.39 -6.63 8.72
N ASP A 162 16.40 -7.51 8.75
CA ASP A 162 15.81 -8.09 7.54
C ASP A 162 14.66 -7.24 6.95
N VAL A 163 14.34 -6.08 7.56
CA VAL A 163 13.24 -5.18 7.15
C VAL A 163 13.74 -3.74 6.98
N ASP A 164 13.54 -3.14 5.80
CA ASP A 164 14.04 -1.78 5.51
C ASP A 164 12.93 -0.74 5.32
N LEU A 165 11.70 -1.17 5.05
CA LEU A 165 10.60 -0.24 4.80
C LEU A 165 9.26 -0.85 5.18
N ILE A 166 8.42 -0.07 5.84
CA ILE A 166 7.00 -0.39 6.02
C ILE A 166 6.14 0.57 5.22
N ILE A 167 5.21 0.00 4.44
CA ILE A 167 4.16 0.74 3.72
C ILE A 167 2.80 0.27 4.22
N GLY A 168 2.07 1.16 4.86
CA GLY A 168 0.75 0.93 5.41
C GLY A 168 -0.37 1.37 4.48
N HIS A 169 -1.46 0.60 4.50
CA HIS A 169 -2.75 0.95 3.88
C HIS A 169 -3.90 0.50 4.80
N HIS A 170 -5.14 0.40 4.31
CA HIS A 170 -6.40 0.14 5.06
C HIS A 170 -7.05 1.38 5.70
N ALA A 171 -6.29 2.32 6.25
CA ALA A 171 -6.89 3.48 6.93
C ALA A 171 -7.78 4.35 6.01
N HIS A 172 -7.71 4.19 4.68
CA HIS A 172 -8.45 4.97 3.66
C HIS A 172 -8.29 6.49 3.75
N VAL A 173 -7.37 6.96 4.58
CA VAL A 173 -6.94 8.34 4.71
C VAL A 173 -5.43 8.34 4.81
N VAL A 174 -4.81 9.40 4.32
CA VAL A 174 -3.37 9.62 4.51
C VAL A 174 -3.06 9.65 6.00
N GLN A 175 -2.04 8.91 6.41
CA GLN A 175 -1.42 8.99 7.73
C GLN A 175 0.01 9.51 7.57
N SER A 176 0.70 9.73 8.68
CA SER A 176 2.05 10.26 8.68
C SER A 176 3.07 9.32 8.03
N VAL A 177 4.18 9.92 7.60
CA VAL A 177 5.44 9.20 7.36
C VAL A 177 6.29 9.42 8.60
N GLY A 178 7.01 8.39 9.04
CA GLY A 178 7.90 8.42 10.20
C GLY A 178 9.21 7.69 9.92
N MET A 179 10.10 7.71 10.91
CA MET A 179 11.31 6.89 10.96
C MET A 179 11.38 6.08 12.25
N VAL A 180 11.92 4.87 12.17
CA VAL A 180 12.32 4.04 13.32
C VAL A 180 13.80 3.73 13.13
N GLY A 181 14.66 4.28 13.98
CA GLY A 181 16.09 4.26 13.73
C GLY A 181 16.42 5.00 12.43
N ASP A 182 17.03 4.30 11.48
CA ASP A 182 17.38 4.83 10.15
C ASP A 182 16.38 4.43 9.06
N GLU A 183 15.35 3.64 9.38
CA GLU A 183 14.40 3.11 8.41
C GLU A 183 13.06 3.84 8.41
N TYR A 184 12.40 3.85 7.24
CA TYR A 184 11.17 4.59 7.02
C TYR A 184 9.90 3.77 7.30
N VAL A 185 8.85 4.45 7.75
CA VAL A 185 7.49 3.92 7.80
C VAL A 185 6.50 4.91 7.19
N VAL A 186 5.73 4.47 6.20
CA VAL A 186 4.56 5.18 5.71
C VAL A 186 3.34 4.55 6.36
N TYR A 187 2.71 5.18 7.35
CA TYR A 187 1.66 4.51 8.13
C TYR A 187 0.37 4.24 7.34
N GLY A 188 0.06 5.09 6.36
CA GLY A 188 -1.17 5.01 5.59
C GLY A 188 -1.12 5.86 4.32
N LEU A 189 -1.17 5.22 3.16
CA LEU A 189 -1.13 5.88 1.85
C LEU A 189 -2.41 6.68 1.50
N GLY A 190 -3.53 6.43 2.19
CA GLY A 190 -4.84 6.90 1.75
C GLY A 190 -5.36 6.15 0.53
N ASN A 191 -6.25 6.77 -0.24
CA ASN A 191 -6.87 6.14 -1.41
C ASN A 191 -6.26 6.67 -2.70
N PHE A 192 -5.85 5.77 -3.60
CA PHE A 192 -5.35 6.13 -4.93
C PHE A 192 -6.47 6.18 -5.98
N LEU A 193 -7.29 5.14 -6.06
CA LEU A 193 -8.51 5.09 -6.86
C LEU A 193 -9.65 4.52 -6.01
N SER A 194 -10.71 5.30 -5.79
CA SER A 194 -11.78 4.91 -4.87
C SER A 194 -13.08 5.66 -5.16
N ASN A 195 -14.21 5.04 -4.79
CA ASN A 195 -15.53 5.68 -4.81
C ASN A 195 -15.92 6.30 -3.45
N GLN A 196 -15.03 6.27 -2.45
CA GLN A 196 -15.29 6.87 -1.15
C GLN A 196 -15.29 8.41 -1.22
N SER A 197 -16.09 9.04 -0.35
CA SER A 197 -16.11 10.49 -0.18
C SER A 197 -16.72 10.87 1.18
N ALA A 198 -16.77 12.17 1.45
CA ALA A 198 -17.41 12.73 2.65
C ALA A 198 -18.89 12.31 2.84
N SER A 199 -19.58 11.81 1.80
CA SER A 199 -20.98 11.38 1.92
C SER A 199 -21.17 10.03 2.61
N CYS A 200 -20.18 9.13 2.54
CA CYS A 200 -20.20 7.82 3.19
C CYS A 200 -19.20 7.71 4.34
N CYS A 201 -18.18 8.55 4.29
CA CYS A 201 -16.87 8.28 4.88
C CYS A 201 -16.23 9.61 5.31
N ALA A 202 -14.93 9.64 5.65
CA ALA A 202 -14.26 10.89 6.02
C ALA A 202 -13.95 11.78 4.80
N VAL A 203 -13.88 13.11 5.01
CA VAL A 203 -13.55 14.10 3.96
C VAL A 203 -12.23 13.79 3.24
N GLY A 204 -11.26 13.24 3.97
CA GLY A 204 -9.95 12.89 3.43
C GLY A 204 -9.86 11.57 2.68
N THR A 205 -10.98 10.87 2.44
CA THR A 205 -10.99 9.58 1.72
C THR A 205 -10.83 9.70 0.21
N GLN A 206 -10.90 10.92 -0.32
CA GLN A 206 -10.52 11.19 -1.71
C GLN A 206 -9.04 11.55 -1.83
N ASP A 207 -8.32 11.71 -0.73
CA ASP A 207 -6.90 12.05 -0.74
C ASP A 207 -6.07 10.78 -0.57
N GLY A 208 -4.91 10.77 -1.23
CA GLY A 208 -3.90 9.75 -1.10
C GLY A 208 -2.52 10.33 -1.34
N VAL A 209 -1.52 9.48 -1.31
CA VAL A 209 -0.16 9.83 -1.72
C VAL A 209 0.42 8.74 -2.61
N MET A 210 1.15 9.16 -3.64
CA MET A 210 2.16 8.31 -4.27
C MET A 210 3.48 8.53 -3.55
N VAL A 211 4.20 7.45 -3.30
CA VAL A 211 5.48 7.47 -2.61
C VAL A 211 6.56 7.00 -3.56
N VAL A 212 7.65 7.75 -3.64
CA VAL A 212 8.87 7.38 -4.36
C VAL A 212 9.97 7.21 -3.34
N VAL A 213 10.60 6.04 -3.33
CA VAL A 213 11.71 5.73 -2.43
C VAL A 213 13.00 5.71 -3.24
N ASN A 214 13.91 6.63 -2.93
CA ASN A 214 15.22 6.67 -3.56
C ASN A 214 16.15 5.75 -2.77
N LEU A 215 16.58 4.65 -3.41
CA LEU A 215 17.51 3.70 -2.81
C LEU A 215 18.96 4.11 -3.08
N LEU A 216 19.81 3.95 -2.06
CA LEU A 216 21.24 4.17 -2.14
C LEU A 216 21.97 2.86 -1.83
N GLU A 217 22.71 2.36 -2.82
CA GLU A 217 23.66 1.26 -2.63
C GLU A 217 24.98 1.79 -2.05
N THR A 218 25.44 1.16 -0.97
CA THR A 218 26.70 1.49 -0.28
C THR A 218 27.52 0.23 -0.02
N ALA A 219 28.75 0.38 0.48
CA ALA A 219 29.58 -0.76 0.87
C ALA A 219 28.96 -1.61 2.00
N ASP A 220 28.07 -1.02 2.79
CA ASP A 220 27.41 -1.67 3.93
C ASP A 220 26.03 -2.25 3.57
N GLY A 221 25.55 -2.05 2.33
CA GLY A 221 24.26 -2.52 1.84
C GLY A 221 23.44 -1.43 1.15
N VAL A 222 22.20 -1.78 0.79
CA VAL A 222 21.21 -0.87 0.21
C VAL A 222 20.33 -0.31 1.32
N ARG A 223 20.03 1.00 1.27
CA ARG A 223 19.09 1.65 2.19
C ARG A 223 18.22 2.69 1.48
N ALA A 224 17.10 3.05 2.08
CA ALA A 224 16.33 4.21 1.65
C ALA A 224 17.08 5.49 2.01
N GLN A 225 17.48 6.29 1.01
CA GLN A 225 18.10 7.60 1.22
C GLN A 225 17.05 8.68 1.45
N GLU A 226 15.93 8.60 0.74
CA GLU A 226 14.87 9.60 0.75
C GLU A 226 13.54 8.95 0.41
N VAL A 227 12.47 9.43 1.05
CA VAL A 227 11.09 9.14 0.72
C VAL A 227 10.44 10.43 0.22
N ALA A 228 10.16 10.50 -1.07
CA ALA A 228 9.44 11.61 -1.68
C ALA A 228 7.94 11.27 -1.79
N VAL A 229 7.09 12.27 -1.62
CA VAL A 229 5.63 12.09 -1.60
C VAL A 229 4.95 13.03 -2.58
N THR A 230 4.04 12.48 -3.38
CA THR A 230 3.17 13.24 -4.28
C THR A 230 1.74 13.14 -3.77
N PRO A 231 1.17 14.21 -3.19
CA PRO A 231 -0.25 14.24 -2.81
C PRO A 231 -1.14 14.02 -4.03
N THR A 232 -2.04 13.04 -3.93
CA THR A 232 -3.02 12.72 -4.97
C THR A 232 -4.44 12.92 -4.50
N ARG A 233 -5.35 13.22 -5.43
CA ARG A 233 -6.78 13.28 -5.16
C ARG A 233 -7.61 12.60 -6.23
N VAL A 234 -8.61 11.82 -5.83
CA VAL A 234 -9.61 11.25 -6.73
C VAL A 234 -10.68 12.28 -7.06
N ALA A 235 -10.65 12.80 -8.29
CA ALA A 235 -11.68 13.67 -8.84
C ALA A 235 -12.88 12.84 -9.34
N ARG A 236 -13.75 12.43 -8.41
CA ARG A 236 -14.91 11.55 -8.70
C ARG A 236 -15.90 12.13 -9.71
N SER A 237 -16.10 13.45 -9.70
CA SER A 237 -16.96 14.16 -10.65
C SER A 237 -16.39 14.20 -12.08
N ASP A 238 -15.09 13.94 -12.23
CA ASP A 238 -14.37 13.89 -13.50
C ASP A 238 -13.97 12.44 -13.83
N GLY A 239 -14.95 11.54 -13.79
CA GLY A 239 -14.76 10.14 -14.16
C GLY A 239 -13.75 9.38 -13.27
N TYR A 240 -13.63 9.74 -12.00
CA TYR A 240 -12.66 9.16 -11.04
C TYR A 240 -11.20 9.39 -11.40
N ARG A 241 -10.90 10.50 -12.09
CA ARG A 241 -9.52 10.84 -12.45
C ARG A 241 -8.65 11.10 -11.22
N ILE A 242 -7.49 10.48 -11.19
CA ILE A 242 -6.46 10.74 -10.17
C ILE A 242 -5.71 12.01 -10.56
N ARG A 243 -5.62 12.95 -9.62
CA ARG A 243 -4.95 14.24 -9.81
C ARG A 243 -3.72 14.29 -8.92
N ASP A 244 -2.55 14.60 -9.49
CA ASP A 244 -1.45 15.18 -8.72
C ASP A 244 -1.91 16.56 -8.22
N VAL A 245 -2.06 16.70 -6.90
CA VAL A 245 -2.62 17.90 -6.29
C VAL A 245 -1.68 19.09 -6.46
N GLY A 246 -0.37 18.88 -6.33
CA GLY A 246 0.63 19.96 -6.44
C GLY A 246 0.73 20.49 -7.88
N ALA A 247 0.81 19.58 -8.86
CA ALA A 247 0.79 19.95 -10.27
C ALA A 247 -0.54 20.62 -10.65
N SER A 248 -1.67 20.08 -10.20
CA SER A 248 -3.00 20.65 -10.49
C SER A 248 -3.19 22.04 -9.85
N LEU A 249 -2.60 22.30 -8.68
CA LEU A 249 -2.60 23.64 -8.07
C LEU A 249 -1.71 24.63 -8.83
N SER A 250 -0.62 24.17 -9.44
CA SER A 250 0.20 25.04 -10.30
C SER A 250 -0.58 25.53 -11.52
N GLU A 251 -1.47 24.69 -12.06
CA GLU A 251 -2.33 25.04 -13.19
C GLU A 251 -3.56 25.85 -12.77
N ASN A 252 -4.13 25.57 -11.60
CA ASN A 252 -5.32 26.24 -11.07
C ASN A 252 -5.16 26.58 -9.58
N PRO A 253 -4.41 27.67 -9.26
CA PRO A 253 -4.04 27.99 -7.88
C PRO A 253 -5.23 28.40 -7.00
N ASP A 254 -6.35 28.84 -7.59
CA ASP A 254 -7.53 29.32 -6.86
C ASP A 254 -8.53 28.20 -6.50
N SER A 255 -8.20 26.94 -6.83
CA SER A 255 -9.06 25.80 -6.52
C SER A 255 -9.11 25.52 -5.01
N THR A 256 -10.19 25.95 -4.35
CA THR A 256 -10.43 25.69 -2.92
C THR A 256 -10.42 24.19 -2.58
N GLU A 257 -10.93 23.35 -3.49
CA GLU A 257 -10.91 21.89 -3.28
C GLU A 257 -9.49 21.34 -3.19
N LEU A 258 -8.62 21.74 -4.15
CA LEU A 258 -7.24 21.28 -4.20
C LEU A 258 -6.41 21.88 -3.08
N GLN A 259 -6.62 23.16 -2.73
CA GLN A 259 -5.97 23.79 -1.58
C GLN A 259 -6.31 23.05 -0.27
N ASN A 260 -7.59 22.73 -0.06
CA ASN A 260 -8.01 21.95 1.12
C ASN A 260 -7.44 20.53 1.11
N SER A 261 -7.33 19.91 -0.07
CA SER A 261 -6.68 18.59 -0.25
C SER A 261 -5.22 18.64 0.13
N TRP A 262 -4.49 19.63 -0.38
CA TRP A 262 -3.07 19.84 -0.12
C TRP A 262 -2.81 20.04 1.37
N VAL A 263 -3.45 21.04 1.99
CA VAL A 263 -3.26 21.38 3.41
C VAL A 263 -3.51 20.16 4.28
N ARG A 264 -4.66 19.50 4.11
CA ARG A 264 -5.02 18.32 4.90
C ARG A 264 -4.04 17.17 4.72
N THR A 265 -3.52 16.96 3.52
CA THR A 265 -2.55 15.89 3.23
C THR A 265 -1.19 16.21 3.85
N MET A 266 -0.68 17.42 3.65
CA MET A 266 0.61 17.86 4.17
C MET A 266 0.64 17.93 5.71
N GLU A 267 -0.45 18.39 6.34
CA GLU A 267 -0.59 18.36 7.80
C GLU A 267 -0.49 16.94 8.37
N ARG A 268 -1.03 15.94 7.66
CA ARG A 268 -0.99 14.53 8.09
C ARG A 268 0.38 13.91 7.90
N LEU A 269 1.01 14.16 6.74
CA LEU A 269 2.34 13.62 6.43
C LEU A 269 3.38 14.10 7.44
N ASN A 270 3.29 15.38 7.86
CA ASN A 270 4.22 16.02 8.79
C ASN A 270 3.78 15.92 10.26
N ALA A 271 2.81 15.05 10.59
CA ALA A 271 2.27 14.95 11.95
C ALA A 271 3.22 14.25 12.94
N GLU A 272 4.25 13.55 12.44
CA GLU A 272 5.31 12.94 13.26
C GLU A 272 6.60 13.74 13.13
N ASP A 273 7.37 13.78 14.22
CA ASP A 273 8.73 14.31 14.17
C ASP A 273 9.63 13.30 13.44
N LEU A 274 10.17 13.71 12.30
CA LEU A 274 10.96 12.91 11.37
C LEU A 274 12.46 13.15 11.50
N GLY A 275 12.91 14.02 12.42
CA GLY A 275 14.31 14.43 12.48
C GLY A 275 14.82 15.01 11.14
N TRP A 276 16.04 14.66 10.73
CA TRP A 276 16.66 15.14 9.47
C TRP A 276 16.14 14.44 8.19
N GLY A 277 15.16 13.54 8.29
CA GLY A 277 14.67 12.69 7.20
C GLY A 277 13.24 12.99 6.73
N ALA A 278 12.73 14.21 6.96
CA ALA A 278 11.37 14.57 6.57
C ALA A 278 11.10 14.28 5.08
N PRO A 279 9.95 13.67 4.73
CA PRO A 279 9.65 13.35 3.35
C PRO A 279 9.55 14.63 2.54
N VAL A 280 10.22 14.64 1.40
CA VAL A 280 10.21 15.79 0.50
C VAL A 280 8.95 15.67 -0.36
N ALA A 281 8.01 16.59 -0.17
CA ALA A 281 6.89 16.69 -1.10
C ALA A 281 7.42 17.09 -2.47
N THR A 282 7.07 16.33 -3.51
CA THR A 282 7.38 16.73 -4.89
C THR A 282 6.49 17.92 -5.25
N CYS A 283 6.99 19.14 -5.08
CA CYS A 283 6.25 20.33 -5.49
C CYS A 283 6.38 20.54 -6.99
N GLY A 284 5.25 20.60 -7.69
CA GLY A 284 5.15 21.33 -8.94
C GLY A 284 5.23 22.83 -8.65
N ALA A 285 6.15 23.54 -9.31
CA ALA A 285 6.37 24.99 -9.51
C ALA A 285 6.15 26.02 -8.38
N LEU A 286 5.51 25.71 -7.26
CA LEU A 286 5.37 26.56 -6.10
C LEU A 286 6.20 25.94 -4.98
N THR A 287 7.19 26.70 -4.53
CA THR A 287 8.13 26.36 -3.45
C THR A 287 7.44 25.69 -2.26
N CYS A 288 8.04 24.59 -1.79
CA CYS A 288 7.73 23.94 -0.51
C CYS A 288 7.68 24.95 0.65
#